data_AF-A0A3C1DGD3-F1
#
_entry.id   AF-A0A3C1DGD3-F1
#
_cell.length_a   1.000
_cell.length_b   1.000
_cell.length_c   1.000
_cell.angle_alpha   90.00
_cell.angle_beta   90.00
_cell.angle_gamma   90.00
#
_symmetry.space_group_name_H-M   'P 1'
#
loop_
_entity.id
_entity.type
_entity.pdbx_description
1 polymer ?
#
loop_
_entity_poly.entity_id
_entity_poly.type
_entity_poly.pdbx_seq_one_letter_code
_entity_poly.pdbx_strand_id
1 'polypeptide(L)'
;MEATFKKRVIGVVIAVLLIVISAVVPIPEGTTREGLMSLGVFGGALALWICNSMPMSVSAFGMMAIMPLLGVMTLNDVFLQFGGTAFFFAIATFAVSIALENTTIPLRICHALTSRTKSNPAALVIAMMFACGIVSAFMSNLATCIIFLGIAHGLLDANNTQPGSSNLGKCLMIGIPATAGIGGLMTPAGTPGNALIIGLLQSEAGIDITFLQWVGLFAPIGLFTILIASFWLTRVFKPEAIGDEAIADLERRLSEVGNKLTNVEKRTLAIIGAMIVCWLLGTWVPAFNVTIVAIFGMVAMFLPGIGVLEWKDTANRINWDLSFTIGSVGVLIGAMSSTGVMTWIVSTLLSGIGGMNLIM
;
A
#
# COMPACT_ATOMS: atom_id res chain seq x y z
N MET A 1 23.28 -16.42 5.39
CA MET A 1 23.04 -17.08 4.10
C MET A 1 22.34 -18.43 4.29
N GLU A 2 22.86 -19.32 5.14
CA GLU A 2 22.26 -20.64 5.40
C GLU A 2 20.89 -20.58 6.10
N ALA A 3 20.70 -19.68 7.06
CA ALA A 3 19.39 -19.48 7.73
C ALA A 3 18.30 -18.99 6.77
N THR A 4 18.67 -18.11 5.82
CA THR A 4 17.77 -17.63 4.78
C THR A 4 17.38 -18.76 3.83
N PHE A 5 18.35 -19.60 3.44
CA PHE A 5 18.09 -20.78 2.60
C PHE A 5 17.14 -21.78 3.28
N LYS A 6 17.39 -22.10 4.56
CA LYS A 6 16.51 -22.98 5.35
C LYS A 6 15.09 -22.44 5.42
N LYS A 7 14.91 -21.13 5.69
CA LYS A 7 13.58 -20.49 5.72
C LYS A 7 12.84 -20.64 4.39
N ARG A 8 13.51 -20.44 3.25
CA ARG A 8 12.91 -20.59 1.92
C ARG A 8 12.47 -22.02 1.62
N VAL A 9 13.31 -23.00 1.97
CA VAL A 9 12.97 -24.42 1.79
C VAL A 9 11.80 -24.82 2.68
N ILE A 10 11.78 -24.39 3.93
CA ILE A 10 10.68 -24.63 4.87
C ILE A 10 9.35 -24.12 4.28
N GLY A 11 9.34 -22.92 3.70
CA GLY A 11 8.12 -22.38 3.07
C GLY A 11 7.61 -23.23 1.91
N VAL A 12 8.51 -23.72 1.05
CA VAL A 12 8.14 -24.63 -0.06
C VAL A 12 7.59 -25.95 0.48
N VAL A 13 8.26 -26.54 1.47
CA VAL A 13 7.81 -27.79 2.09
C VAL A 13 6.43 -27.62 2.73
N ILE A 14 6.22 -26.56 3.50
CA ILE A 14 4.91 -26.26 4.11
C ILE A 14 3.85 -26.07 3.03
N ALA A 15 4.16 -25.34 1.95
CA ALA A 15 3.19 -25.12 0.87
C ALA A 15 2.76 -26.43 0.19
N VAL A 16 3.71 -27.31 -0.12
CA VAL A 16 3.41 -28.64 -0.69
C VAL A 16 2.61 -29.47 0.31
N LEU A 17 3.00 -29.48 1.59
CA LEU A 17 2.29 -30.22 2.62
C LEU A 17 0.84 -29.74 2.77
N LEU A 18 0.58 -28.43 2.75
CA LEU A 18 -0.79 -27.89 2.84
C LEU A 18 -1.65 -28.37 1.66
N ILE A 19 -1.11 -28.35 0.44
CA ILE A 19 -1.83 -28.82 -0.75
C ILE A 19 -2.07 -30.34 -0.68
N VAL A 20 -1.07 -31.12 -0.27
CA VAL A 20 -1.19 -32.58 -0.13
C VAL A 20 -2.19 -32.95 0.97
N ILE A 21 -2.14 -32.27 2.12
CA ILE A 21 -3.09 -32.46 3.23
C ILE A 21 -4.51 -32.17 2.75
N SER A 22 -4.72 -31.07 2.03
CA SER A 22 -6.03 -30.74 1.44
C SER A 22 -6.56 -31.79 0.47
N ALA A 23 -5.67 -32.55 -0.19
CA ALA A 23 -6.05 -33.63 -1.11
C ALA A 23 -6.46 -34.92 -0.36
N VAL A 24 -5.81 -35.24 0.76
CA VAL A 24 -5.99 -36.52 1.46
C VAL A 24 -6.92 -36.46 2.66
N VAL A 25 -7.11 -35.28 3.27
CA VAL A 25 -7.96 -35.13 4.46
C VAL A 25 -9.40 -35.54 4.13
N PRO A 26 -10.10 -36.28 5.02
CA PRO A 26 -11.52 -36.57 4.85
C PRO A 26 -12.30 -35.27 4.66
N ILE A 27 -13.26 -35.26 3.74
CA ILE A 27 -14.06 -34.07 3.43
C ILE A 27 -14.98 -33.80 4.62
N PRO A 28 -14.84 -32.66 5.33
CA PRO A 28 -15.77 -32.28 6.39
C PRO A 28 -17.19 -32.06 5.85
N GLU A 29 -18.20 -32.18 6.71
CA GLU A 29 -19.57 -31.83 6.34
C GLU A 29 -19.67 -30.34 5.95
N GLY A 30 -20.39 -30.07 4.85
CA GLY A 30 -20.63 -28.71 4.36
C GLY A 30 -19.52 -28.11 3.49
N THR A 31 -18.52 -28.89 3.07
CA THR A 31 -17.49 -28.46 2.10
C THR A 31 -17.24 -29.50 1.00
N THR A 32 -16.42 -29.15 0.02
CA THR A 32 -16.09 -29.99 -1.14
C THR A 32 -14.58 -30.25 -1.22
N ARG A 33 -14.17 -31.23 -2.03
CA ARG A 33 -12.74 -31.47 -2.27
C ARG A 33 -12.10 -30.26 -2.92
N GLU A 34 -12.77 -29.66 -3.89
CA GLU A 34 -12.32 -28.45 -4.60
C GLU A 34 -12.15 -27.29 -3.61
N GLY A 35 -13.05 -27.14 -2.64
CA GLY A 35 -12.96 -26.14 -1.58
C GLY A 35 -11.75 -26.34 -0.67
N LEU A 36 -11.48 -27.58 -0.23
CA LEU A 36 -10.28 -27.88 0.57
C LEU A 36 -9.00 -27.64 -0.23
N MET A 37 -8.99 -27.98 -1.51
CA MET A 37 -7.86 -27.76 -2.41
C MET A 37 -7.60 -26.28 -2.63
N SER A 38 -8.62 -25.46 -2.86
CA SER A 38 -8.47 -24.01 -3.00
C SER A 38 -7.89 -23.37 -1.73
N LEU A 39 -8.35 -23.82 -0.56
CA LEU A 39 -7.80 -23.40 0.74
C LEU A 39 -6.34 -23.86 0.93
N GLY A 40 -6.00 -25.07 0.52
CA GLY A 40 -4.64 -25.60 0.57
C GLY A 40 -3.67 -24.81 -0.31
N VAL A 41 -4.09 -24.46 -1.53
CA VAL A 41 -3.33 -23.62 -2.46
C VAL A 41 -3.15 -22.21 -1.90
N PHE A 42 -4.21 -21.60 -1.37
CA PHE A 42 -4.12 -20.27 -0.74
C PHE A 42 -3.21 -20.29 0.50
N GLY A 43 -3.36 -21.28 1.38
CA GLY A 43 -2.48 -21.48 2.53
C GLY A 43 -1.03 -21.73 2.11
N GLY A 44 -0.81 -22.45 1.02
CA GLY A 44 0.51 -22.63 0.42
C GLY A 44 1.12 -21.32 -0.09
N ALA A 45 0.32 -20.46 -0.75
CA ALA A 45 0.74 -19.13 -1.15
C ALA A 45 1.20 -18.29 0.06
N LEU A 46 0.40 -18.29 1.14
CA LEU A 46 0.74 -17.61 2.40
C LEU A 46 2.05 -18.15 3.01
N ALA A 47 2.23 -19.47 3.04
CA ALA A 47 3.46 -20.08 3.55
C ALA A 47 4.70 -19.63 2.74
N LEU A 48 4.58 -19.58 1.41
CA LEU A 48 5.64 -19.09 0.54
C LEU A 48 5.99 -17.62 0.81
N TRP A 49 4.97 -16.75 0.97
CA TRP A 49 5.14 -15.32 1.22
C TRP A 49 5.73 -15.03 2.62
N ILE A 50 5.20 -15.67 3.69
CA ILE A 50 5.75 -15.53 5.06
C ILE A 50 7.21 -15.98 5.11
N CYS A 51 7.54 -17.04 4.38
CA CYS A 51 8.89 -17.57 4.31
C CYS A 51 9.82 -16.80 3.36
N ASN A 52 9.30 -15.86 2.56
CA ASN A 52 10.02 -15.20 1.46
C ASN A 52 10.76 -16.22 0.56
N SER A 53 10.06 -17.31 0.25
CA SER A 53 10.62 -18.49 -0.44
C SER A 53 11.05 -18.16 -1.87
N MET A 54 10.26 -17.33 -2.54
CA MET A 54 10.45 -16.81 -3.89
C MET A 54 9.79 -15.43 -4.02
N PRO A 55 10.02 -14.66 -5.09
CA PRO A 55 9.31 -13.40 -5.34
C PRO A 55 7.79 -13.60 -5.30
N MET A 56 7.04 -12.62 -4.79
CA MET A 56 5.61 -12.80 -4.50
C MET A 56 4.80 -13.09 -5.76
N SER A 57 5.10 -12.42 -6.87
CA SER A 57 4.46 -12.66 -8.17
C SER A 57 4.75 -14.07 -8.70
N VAL A 58 5.99 -14.56 -8.54
CA VAL A 58 6.38 -15.89 -9.01
C VAL A 58 5.64 -16.99 -8.25
N SER A 59 5.57 -16.89 -6.91
CA SER A 59 4.76 -17.84 -6.13
C SER A 59 3.28 -17.71 -6.45
N ALA A 60 2.76 -16.49 -6.60
CA ALA A 60 1.36 -16.28 -6.90
C ALA A 60 0.96 -16.84 -8.27
N PHE A 61 1.83 -16.69 -9.29
CA PHE A 61 1.67 -17.32 -10.60
C PHE A 61 1.70 -18.85 -10.52
N GLY A 62 2.62 -19.42 -9.73
CA GLY A 62 2.63 -20.86 -9.49
C GLY A 62 1.34 -21.36 -8.85
N MET A 63 0.82 -20.63 -7.87
CA MET A 63 -0.41 -20.98 -7.15
C MET A 63 -1.68 -20.80 -8.00
N MET A 64 -1.74 -19.80 -8.88
CA MET A 64 -2.87 -19.73 -9.84
C MET A 64 -2.79 -20.82 -10.91
N ALA A 65 -1.58 -21.18 -11.37
CA ALA A 65 -1.38 -22.17 -12.43
C ALA A 65 -1.68 -23.61 -11.97
N ILE A 66 -1.56 -23.89 -10.67
CA ILE A 66 -1.88 -25.21 -10.11
C ILE A 66 -3.40 -25.41 -9.92
N MET A 67 -4.19 -24.35 -9.74
CA MET A 67 -5.66 -24.43 -9.58
C MET A 67 -6.37 -25.29 -10.63
N PRO A 68 -6.15 -25.11 -11.95
CA PRO A 68 -6.81 -25.93 -12.96
C PRO A 68 -6.29 -27.36 -12.99
N LEU A 69 -5.03 -27.59 -12.63
CA LEU A 69 -4.45 -28.94 -12.54
C LEU A 69 -5.09 -29.76 -11.41
N LEU A 70 -5.54 -29.07 -10.34
CA LEU A 70 -6.22 -29.67 -9.20
C LEU A 70 -7.74 -29.75 -9.40
N GLY A 71 -8.27 -29.31 -10.55
CA GLY A 71 -9.71 -29.31 -10.84
C GLY A 71 -10.52 -28.28 -10.06
N VAL A 72 -9.87 -27.29 -9.43
CA VAL A 72 -10.55 -26.27 -8.61
C VAL A 72 -11.29 -25.24 -9.47
N MET A 73 -10.70 -24.87 -10.61
CA MET A 73 -11.25 -23.90 -11.56
C MET A 73 -10.90 -24.32 -12.99
N THR A 74 -11.66 -23.87 -13.98
CA THR A 74 -11.26 -24.05 -15.38
C THR A 74 -10.10 -23.12 -15.73
N LEU A 75 -9.31 -23.48 -16.75
CA LEU A 75 -8.23 -22.63 -17.26
C LEU A 75 -8.75 -21.23 -17.66
N ASN A 76 -9.93 -21.18 -18.28
CA ASN A 76 -10.56 -19.94 -18.71
C ASN A 76 -10.94 -19.06 -17.50
N ASP A 77 -11.54 -19.64 -16.46
CA ASP A 77 -11.96 -18.89 -15.28
C ASP A 77 -10.77 -18.28 -14.52
N VAL A 78 -9.65 -19.01 -14.44
CA VAL A 78 -8.40 -18.53 -13.84
C VAL A 78 -7.91 -17.25 -14.51
N PHE A 79 -7.84 -17.24 -15.84
CA PHE A 79 -7.33 -16.07 -16.57
C PHE A 79 -8.35 -14.95 -16.71
N LEU A 80 -9.65 -15.24 -16.71
CA LEU A 80 -10.70 -14.22 -16.67
C LEU A 80 -10.68 -13.45 -15.34
N GLN A 81 -10.50 -14.15 -14.21
CA GLN A 81 -10.47 -13.50 -12.89
C GLN A 81 -9.20 -12.68 -12.66
N PHE A 82 -8.08 -13.04 -13.29
CA PHE A 82 -6.82 -12.29 -13.15
C PHE A 82 -6.96 -10.82 -13.57
N GLY A 83 -7.78 -10.54 -14.60
CA GLY A 83 -8.00 -9.20 -15.17
C GLY A 83 -8.91 -8.29 -14.34
N GLY A 84 -9.09 -8.56 -13.04
CA GLY A 84 -9.94 -7.77 -12.16
C GLY A 84 -9.55 -6.29 -12.06
N THR A 85 -10.52 -5.44 -11.69
CA THR A 85 -10.37 -3.97 -11.60
C THR A 85 -9.20 -3.55 -10.70
N ALA A 86 -8.96 -4.28 -9.60
CA ALA A 86 -7.86 -4.01 -8.67
C ALA A 86 -6.47 -4.07 -9.32
N PHE A 87 -6.24 -4.98 -10.28
CA PHE A 87 -4.97 -5.09 -11.00
C PHE A 87 -4.66 -3.82 -11.79
N PHE A 88 -5.62 -3.36 -12.58
CA PHE A 88 -5.46 -2.14 -13.39
C PHE A 88 -5.42 -0.87 -12.56
N PHE A 89 -6.20 -0.80 -11.48
CA PHE A 89 -6.12 0.32 -10.56
C PHE A 89 -4.73 0.42 -9.92
N ALA A 90 -4.15 -0.70 -9.49
CA ALA A 90 -2.79 -0.71 -8.92
C ALA A 90 -1.73 -0.17 -9.91
N ILE A 91 -1.80 -0.55 -11.18
CA ILE A 91 -0.89 -0.02 -12.21
C ILE A 91 -1.06 1.49 -12.36
N ALA A 92 -2.31 1.96 -12.45
CA ALA A 92 -2.61 3.37 -12.61
C ALA A 92 -2.15 4.21 -11.40
N THR A 93 -2.30 3.71 -10.18
CA THR A 93 -1.83 4.42 -8.98
C THR A 93 -0.31 4.45 -8.86
N PHE A 94 0.40 3.41 -9.33
CA PHE A 94 1.85 3.48 -9.45
C PHE A 94 2.29 4.57 -10.42
N ALA A 95 1.63 4.72 -11.58
CA ALA A 95 1.94 5.80 -12.51
C ALA A 95 1.72 7.18 -11.86
N VAL A 96 0.62 7.36 -11.11
CA VAL A 96 0.37 8.60 -10.35
C VAL A 96 1.45 8.85 -9.29
N SER A 97 1.87 7.81 -8.57
CA SER A 97 2.98 7.90 -7.59
C SER A 97 4.27 8.35 -8.27
N ILE A 98 4.65 7.70 -9.37
CA ILE A 98 5.85 8.03 -10.15
C ILE A 98 5.79 9.47 -10.67
N ALA A 99 4.61 9.94 -11.10
CA ALA A 99 4.42 11.32 -11.53
C ALA A 99 4.65 12.32 -10.39
N LEU A 100 4.25 11.99 -9.16
CA LEU A 100 4.56 12.80 -7.97
C LEU A 100 6.04 12.73 -7.60
N GLU A 101 6.67 11.55 -7.69
CA GLU A 101 8.10 11.35 -7.44
C GLU A 101 8.97 12.16 -8.40
N ASN A 102 8.52 12.37 -9.63
CA ASN A 102 9.20 13.22 -10.63
C ASN A 102 9.08 14.73 -10.35
N THR A 103 8.44 15.10 -9.24
CA THR A 103 8.23 16.50 -8.85
C THR A 103 8.84 16.80 -7.50
N THR A 104 8.95 18.09 -7.20
CA THR A 104 9.37 18.56 -5.88
C THR A 104 8.20 18.77 -4.92
N ILE A 105 6.98 18.33 -5.27
CA ILE A 105 5.77 18.47 -4.43
C ILE A 105 5.95 17.87 -3.03
N PRO A 106 6.53 16.65 -2.86
CA PRO A 106 6.80 16.10 -1.53
C PRO A 106 7.66 17.03 -0.66
N LEU A 107 8.71 17.62 -1.26
CA LEU A 107 9.60 18.55 -0.59
C LEU A 107 8.89 19.86 -0.21
N ARG A 108 8.00 20.36 -1.08
CA ARG A 108 7.16 21.54 -0.80
C ARG A 108 6.22 21.31 0.38
N ILE A 109 5.58 20.13 0.44
CA ILE A 109 4.70 19.76 1.56
C ILE A 109 5.51 19.67 2.86
N CYS A 110 6.68 19.03 2.80
CA CYS A 110 7.61 18.97 3.92
C CYS A 110 7.96 20.38 4.42
N HIS A 111 8.43 21.26 3.53
CA HIS A 111 8.78 22.64 3.84
C HIS A 111 7.63 23.44 4.46
N ALA A 112 6.43 23.33 3.89
CA ALA A 112 5.25 24.06 4.37
C ALA A 112 4.86 23.68 5.80
N LEU A 113 5.12 22.43 6.21
CA LEU A 113 4.82 21.95 7.56
C LEU A 113 5.98 22.20 8.53
N THR A 114 7.23 22.02 8.11
CA THR A 114 8.41 22.16 8.98
C THR A 114 8.78 23.61 9.27
N SER A 115 8.56 24.54 8.33
CA SER A 115 8.82 25.98 8.50
C SER A 115 8.03 26.64 9.65
N ARG A 116 6.97 25.98 10.14
CA ARG A 116 6.13 26.47 11.24
C ARG A 116 6.63 26.06 12.64
N THR A 117 7.71 25.28 12.70
CA THR A 117 8.14 24.61 13.94
C THR A 117 9.08 25.44 14.81
N LYS A 118 9.62 26.56 14.30
CA LYS A 118 10.44 27.55 15.04
C LYS A 118 11.56 26.89 15.86
N SER A 119 12.31 25.97 15.25
CA SER A 119 13.43 25.24 15.88
C SER A 119 13.05 24.34 17.07
N ASN A 120 11.75 24.08 17.31
CA ASN A 120 11.33 23.13 18.35
C ASN A 120 11.50 21.68 17.85
N PRO A 121 12.33 20.84 18.49
CA PRO A 121 12.62 19.49 18.00
C PRO A 121 11.39 18.57 17.95
N ALA A 122 10.53 18.64 18.97
CA ALA A 122 9.32 17.82 19.03
C ALA A 122 8.31 18.24 17.95
N ALA A 123 8.12 19.55 17.75
CA ALA A 123 7.26 20.06 16.70
C ALA A 123 7.78 19.69 15.30
N LEU A 124 9.11 19.69 15.11
CA LEU A 124 9.73 19.26 13.85
C LEU A 124 9.51 17.78 13.56
N VAL A 125 9.69 16.90 14.55
CA VAL A 125 9.38 15.47 14.41
C VAL A 125 7.91 15.27 14.01
N ILE A 126 6.98 15.93 14.70
CA ILE A 126 5.55 15.85 14.39
C ILE A 126 5.28 16.34 12.96
N ALA A 127 5.83 17.49 12.57
CA ALA A 127 5.65 18.05 11.23
C ALA A 127 6.21 17.13 10.13
N MET A 128 7.41 16.58 10.31
CA MET A 128 8.03 15.63 9.38
C MET A 128 7.21 14.35 9.23
N MET A 129 6.75 13.78 10.34
CA MET A 129 5.93 12.58 10.36
C MET A 129 4.57 12.80 9.69
N PHE A 130 3.95 13.95 9.92
CA PHE A 130 2.67 14.32 9.32
C PHE A 130 2.79 14.60 7.83
N ALA A 131 3.84 15.31 7.42
CA ALA A 131 4.17 15.53 6.00
C ALA A 131 4.40 14.20 5.28
N CYS A 132 5.19 13.29 5.87
CA CYS A 132 5.43 11.96 5.34
C CYS A 132 4.12 11.18 5.14
N GLY A 133 3.26 11.14 6.17
CA GLY A 133 1.99 10.42 6.08
C GLY A 133 1.04 11.00 5.03
N ILE A 134 0.94 12.32 4.91
CA ILE A 134 0.13 12.97 3.86
C ILE A 134 0.65 12.64 2.46
N VAL A 135 1.97 12.72 2.25
CA VAL A 135 2.56 12.39 0.94
C VAL A 135 2.33 10.91 0.62
N SER A 136 2.52 10.02 1.59
CA SER A 136 2.31 8.58 1.42
C SER A 136 0.85 8.20 1.15
N ALA A 137 -0.10 9.09 1.42
CA ALA A 137 -1.50 8.88 1.09
C ALA A 137 -1.76 8.85 -0.43
N PHE A 138 -0.84 9.39 -1.24
CA PHE A 138 -0.96 9.50 -2.70
C PHE A 138 0.26 8.95 -3.45
N MET A 139 1.26 8.43 -2.72
CA MET A 139 2.54 8.02 -3.26
C MET A 139 2.99 6.72 -2.56
N SER A 140 3.84 5.94 -3.22
CA SER A 140 4.37 4.69 -2.67
C SER A 140 5.01 4.92 -1.29
N ASN A 141 4.66 4.07 -0.32
CA ASN A 141 5.20 4.14 1.03
C ASN A 141 6.73 4.10 1.04
N LEU A 142 7.33 3.26 0.19
CA LEU A 142 8.79 3.14 0.11
C LEU A 142 9.43 4.40 -0.48
N ALA A 143 8.89 4.92 -1.59
CA ALA A 143 9.42 6.13 -2.21
C ALA A 143 9.30 7.35 -1.28
N THR A 144 8.15 7.48 -0.60
CA THR A 144 7.92 8.52 0.39
C THR A 144 8.91 8.40 1.54
N CYS A 145 9.06 7.20 2.10
CA CYS A 145 10.00 6.93 3.17
C CYS A 145 11.43 7.32 2.78
N ILE A 146 11.90 6.94 1.58
CA ILE A 146 13.25 7.28 1.10
C ILE A 146 13.47 8.79 1.03
N ILE A 147 12.51 9.55 0.47
CA ILE A 147 12.59 11.02 0.39
C ILE A 147 12.70 11.62 1.79
N PHE A 148 11.79 11.27 2.69
CA PHE A 148 11.74 11.86 4.03
C PHE A 148 12.91 11.42 4.92
N LEU A 149 13.37 10.18 4.79
CA LEU A 149 14.57 9.71 5.47
C LEU A 149 15.82 10.43 4.97
N GLY A 150 15.92 10.74 3.67
CA GLY A 150 17.03 11.55 3.14
C GLY A 150 17.06 12.97 3.71
N ILE A 151 15.89 13.61 3.82
CA ILE A 151 15.75 14.93 4.47
C ILE A 151 16.13 14.85 5.96
N ALA A 152 15.61 13.86 6.67
CA ALA A 152 15.92 13.64 8.08
C ALA A 152 17.40 13.35 8.31
N HIS A 153 18.02 12.53 7.46
CA HIS A 153 19.44 12.24 7.53
C HIS A 153 20.28 13.50 7.33
N GLY A 154 19.95 14.32 6.32
CA GLY A 154 20.62 15.60 6.10
C GLY A 154 20.57 16.54 7.30
N LEU A 155 19.41 16.63 7.97
CA LEU A 155 19.25 17.37 9.22
C LEU A 155 20.09 16.80 10.36
N LEU A 156 20.08 15.47 10.52
CA LEU A 156 20.80 14.76 11.57
C LEU A 156 22.32 14.91 11.42
N ASP A 157 22.83 14.88 10.20
CA ASP A 157 24.23 15.13 9.87
C ASP A 157 24.61 16.56 10.20
N ALA A 158 23.81 17.55 9.75
CA ALA A 158 24.06 18.96 10.02
C ALA A 158 24.01 19.27 11.54
N ASN A 159 23.22 18.52 12.30
CA ASN A 159 23.15 18.63 13.76
C ASN A 159 24.23 17.80 14.49
N ASN A 160 25.20 17.23 13.77
CA ASN A 160 26.29 16.40 14.31
C ASN A 160 25.81 15.25 15.22
N THR A 161 24.66 14.67 14.89
CA THR A 161 24.07 13.59 15.69
C THR A 161 24.80 12.27 15.48
N GLN A 162 24.89 11.45 16.53
CA GLN A 162 25.58 10.17 16.48
C GLN A 162 24.57 9.01 16.30
N PRO A 163 24.82 8.10 15.34
CA PRO A 163 23.96 6.92 15.15
C PRO A 163 23.80 6.10 16.43
N GLY A 164 22.56 5.72 16.74
CA GLY A 164 22.22 4.89 17.90
C GLY A 164 22.10 5.62 19.24
N SER A 165 22.66 6.83 19.39
CA SER A 165 22.57 7.60 20.64
C SER A 165 21.57 8.77 20.55
N SER A 166 21.44 9.41 19.39
CA SER A 166 20.53 10.54 19.18
C SER A 166 19.05 10.18 19.38
N ASN A 167 18.33 10.93 20.22
CA ASN A 167 16.90 10.74 20.43
C ASN A 167 16.09 11.36 19.30
N LEU A 168 16.54 12.48 18.74
CA LEU A 168 16.00 13.05 17.51
C LEU A 168 16.12 12.05 16.35
N GLY A 169 17.29 11.44 16.20
CA GLY A 169 17.54 10.38 15.21
C GLY A 169 16.60 9.20 15.38
N LYS A 170 16.43 8.69 16.61
CA LYS A 170 15.45 7.61 16.90
C LYS A 170 14.03 8.01 16.53
N CYS A 171 13.58 9.21 16.92
CA CYS A 171 12.26 9.73 16.58
C CYS A 171 12.01 9.72 15.06
N LEU A 172 12.94 10.29 14.28
CA LEU A 172 12.77 10.44 12.83
C LEU A 172 12.89 9.09 12.10
N MET A 173 13.90 8.30 12.44
CA MET A 173 14.20 7.03 11.75
C MET A 173 13.17 5.93 12.06
N ILE A 174 12.48 5.99 13.20
CA ILE A 174 11.34 5.11 13.51
C ILE A 174 10.04 5.71 13.00
N GLY A 175 9.84 7.01 13.20
CA GLY A 175 8.58 7.69 12.92
C GLY A 175 8.25 7.76 11.43
N ILE A 176 9.24 8.08 10.58
CA ILE A 176 9.02 8.26 9.14
C ILE A 176 8.53 6.97 8.46
N PRO A 177 9.17 5.80 8.63
CA PRO A 177 8.66 4.54 8.07
C PRO A 177 7.28 4.17 8.61
N ALA A 178 7.03 4.40 9.90
CA ALA A 178 5.74 4.10 10.53
C ALA A 178 4.62 4.95 9.92
N THR A 179 4.83 6.26 9.75
CA THR A 179 3.80 7.16 9.21
C THR A 179 3.67 7.08 7.71
N ALA A 180 4.71 6.69 6.97
CA ALA A 180 4.56 6.29 5.56
C ALA A 180 3.58 5.10 5.45
N GLY A 181 3.78 4.06 6.27
CA GLY A 181 2.87 2.92 6.31
C GLY A 181 1.43 3.29 6.65
N ILE A 182 1.22 4.08 7.70
CA ILE A 182 -0.11 4.56 8.11
C ILE A 182 -0.74 5.45 7.02
N GLY A 183 0.06 6.35 6.44
CA GLY A 183 -0.38 7.29 5.43
C GLY A 183 -0.95 6.60 4.18
N GLY A 184 -0.28 5.53 3.72
CA GLY A 184 -0.74 4.72 2.58
C GLY A 184 -2.12 4.09 2.76
N LEU A 185 -2.64 3.96 3.98
CA LEU A 185 -3.99 3.43 4.24
C LEU A 185 -5.09 4.49 4.05
N MET A 186 -4.75 5.77 4.10
CA MET A 186 -5.74 6.87 4.16
C MET A 186 -6.56 7.04 2.87
N THR A 187 -6.03 6.63 1.72
CA THR A 187 -6.76 6.70 0.45
C THR A 187 -6.66 5.38 -0.32
N PRO A 188 -7.63 5.07 -1.20
CA PRO A 188 -7.51 3.92 -2.11
C PRO A 188 -6.22 3.92 -2.93
N ALA A 189 -5.70 5.10 -3.28
CA ALA A 189 -4.51 5.25 -4.11
C ALA A 189 -3.18 5.10 -3.36
N GLY A 190 -3.18 5.16 -2.02
CA GLY A 190 -1.96 5.16 -1.21
C GLY A 190 -1.21 3.83 -1.22
N THR A 191 -1.92 2.71 -1.21
CA THR A 191 -1.32 1.39 -1.41
C THR A 191 -2.18 0.49 -2.30
N PRO A 192 -1.58 -0.29 -3.21
CA PRO A 192 -2.30 -1.26 -4.04
C PRO A 192 -3.16 -2.25 -3.25
N GLY A 193 -2.81 -2.55 -1.98
CA GLY A 193 -3.62 -3.40 -1.10
C GLY A 193 -5.02 -2.84 -0.83
N ASN A 194 -5.19 -1.52 -0.78
CA ASN A 194 -6.51 -0.89 -0.57
C ASN A 194 -7.42 -1.15 -1.77
N ALA A 195 -6.85 -1.08 -2.98
CA ALA A 195 -7.56 -1.38 -4.21
C ALA A 195 -8.01 -2.83 -4.29
N LEU A 196 -7.15 -3.76 -3.87
CA LEU A 196 -7.50 -5.17 -3.75
C LEU A 196 -8.68 -5.35 -2.80
N ILE A 197 -8.66 -4.74 -1.61
CA ILE A 197 -9.77 -4.83 -0.64
C ILE A 197 -11.08 -4.28 -1.24
N ILE A 198 -11.04 -3.10 -1.89
CA ILE A 198 -12.22 -2.51 -2.54
C ILE A 198 -12.76 -3.45 -3.63
N GLY A 199 -11.86 -3.98 -4.47
CA GLY A 199 -12.23 -4.91 -5.54
C GLY A 199 -12.85 -6.21 -5.01
N LEU A 200 -12.28 -6.77 -3.94
CA LEU A 200 -12.80 -7.98 -3.30
C LEU A 200 -14.13 -7.75 -2.58
N LEU A 201 -14.31 -6.61 -1.91
CA LEU A 201 -15.59 -6.27 -1.30
C LEU A 201 -16.69 -6.13 -2.37
N GLN A 202 -16.35 -5.58 -3.53
CA GLN A 202 -17.26 -5.52 -4.66
C GLN A 202 -17.54 -6.91 -5.24
N SER A 203 -16.52 -7.70 -5.57
CA SER A 203 -16.70 -9.00 -6.25
C SER A 203 -17.29 -10.09 -5.36
N GLU A 204 -16.90 -10.13 -4.09
CA GLU A 204 -17.23 -11.21 -3.16
C GLU A 204 -18.40 -10.89 -2.23
N ALA A 205 -18.53 -9.62 -1.82
CA ALA A 205 -19.56 -9.20 -0.86
C ALA A 205 -20.66 -8.32 -1.49
N GLY A 206 -20.52 -7.92 -2.76
CA GLY A 206 -21.44 -6.98 -3.42
C GLY A 206 -21.45 -5.59 -2.76
N ILE A 207 -20.39 -5.23 -2.03
CA ILE A 207 -20.26 -3.96 -1.33
C ILE A 207 -19.43 -2.99 -2.18
N ASP A 208 -20.09 -2.02 -2.79
CA ASP A 208 -19.45 -0.96 -3.54
C ASP A 208 -18.96 0.17 -2.60
N ILE A 209 -17.67 0.17 -2.28
CA ILE A 209 -17.04 1.25 -1.52
C ILE A 209 -16.55 2.34 -2.47
N THR A 210 -17.09 3.54 -2.33
CA THR A 210 -16.64 4.71 -3.10
C THR A 210 -15.32 5.27 -2.54
N PHE A 211 -14.58 6.00 -3.38
CA PHE A 211 -13.34 6.66 -2.93
C PHE A 211 -13.59 7.60 -1.74
N LEU A 212 -14.70 8.35 -1.77
CA LEU A 212 -15.09 9.24 -0.68
C LEU A 212 -15.41 8.49 0.62
N GLN A 213 -16.11 7.36 0.54
CA GLN A 213 -16.41 6.53 1.71
C GLN A 213 -15.11 6.00 2.35
N TRP A 214 -14.17 5.51 1.54
CA TRP A 214 -12.88 5.05 2.03
C TRP A 214 -12.12 6.17 2.74
N VAL A 215 -11.96 7.32 2.06
CA VAL A 215 -11.23 8.47 2.64
C VAL A 215 -11.92 9.00 3.89
N GLY A 216 -13.25 9.09 3.88
CA GLY A 216 -14.04 9.55 5.02
C GLY A 216 -13.86 8.68 6.27
N LEU A 217 -13.55 7.39 6.10
CA LEU A 217 -13.25 6.48 7.20
C LEU A 217 -11.76 6.48 7.56
N PHE A 218 -10.89 6.21 6.60
CA PHE A 218 -9.49 5.90 6.86
C PHE A 218 -8.59 7.12 6.99
N ALA A 219 -8.91 8.25 6.36
CA ALA A 219 -8.08 9.45 6.49
C ALA A 219 -8.15 10.07 7.90
N PRO A 220 -9.34 10.24 8.54
CA PRO A 220 -9.40 10.71 9.93
C PRO A 220 -8.66 9.78 10.88
N ILE A 221 -8.84 8.46 10.74
CA ILE A 221 -8.14 7.46 11.55
C ILE A 221 -6.64 7.58 11.35
N GLY A 222 -6.15 7.57 10.10
CA GLY A 222 -4.72 7.64 9.80
C GLY A 222 -4.07 8.92 10.31
N LEU A 223 -4.68 10.09 10.09
CA LEU A 223 -4.17 11.36 10.59
C LEU A 223 -4.13 11.39 12.12
N PHE A 224 -5.15 10.85 12.78
CA PHE A 224 -5.19 10.75 14.23
C PHE A 224 -4.13 9.79 14.78
N THR A 225 -3.94 8.63 14.13
CA THR A 225 -2.89 7.67 14.49
C THR A 225 -1.49 8.27 14.29
N ILE A 226 -1.26 9.01 13.21
CA ILE A 226 0.01 9.74 12.97
C ILE A 226 0.26 10.76 14.08
N LEU A 227 -0.77 11.51 14.48
CA LEU A 227 -0.67 12.50 15.55
C LEU A 227 -0.35 11.83 16.89
N ILE A 228 -1.04 10.75 17.24
CA ILE A 228 -0.76 9.98 18.46
C ILE A 228 0.65 9.41 18.42
N ALA A 229 1.05 8.75 17.34
CA ALA A 229 2.36 8.12 17.22
C ALA A 229 3.50 9.15 17.31
N SER A 230 3.37 10.27 16.62
CA SER A 230 4.38 11.35 16.66
C SER A 230 4.47 12.01 18.03
N PHE A 231 3.33 12.30 18.66
CA PHE A 231 3.31 12.82 20.02
C PHE A 231 3.90 11.82 21.02
N TRP A 232 3.54 10.53 20.91
CA TRP A 232 4.07 9.49 21.77
C TRP A 232 5.58 9.33 21.63
N LEU A 233 6.11 9.28 20.41
CA LEU A 233 7.56 9.20 20.16
C LEU A 233 8.30 10.39 20.77
N THR A 234 7.80 11.61 20.57
CA THR A 234 8.45 12.81 21.14
C THR A 234 8.42 12.83 22.66
N ARG A 235 7.41 12.24 23.31
CA ARG A 235 7.34 12.12 24.78
C ARG A 235 8.25 11.03 25.35
N VAL A 236 8.37 9.91 24.65
CA VAL A 236 9.20 8.76 25.09
C VAL A 236 10.68 9.05 24.88
N PHE A 237 11.06 9.45 23.66
CA PHE A 237 12.47 9.64 23.32
C PHE A 237 12.99 11.02 23.71
N LYS A 238 12.14 12.04 23.81
CA LYS A 238 12.53 13.42 24.18
C LYS A 238 13.66 13.95 23.26
N PRO A 239 13.34 14.29 21.99
CA PRO A 239 14.35 14.69 21.02
C PRO A 239 15.16 15.88 21.52
N GLU A 240 16.47 15.78 21.41
CA GLU A 240 17.42 16.83 21.81
C GLU A 240 17.27 18.09 20.95
N ALA A 241 17.83 19.21 21.44
CA ALA A 241 17.83 20.48 20.75
C ALA A 241 18.52 20.38 19.37
N ILE A 242 18.03 21.17 18.43
CA ILE A 242 18.59 21.27 17.09
C ILE A 242 19.33 22.60 17.02
N GLY A 243 20.60 22.57 16.60
CA GLY A 243 21.41 23.77 16.42
C GLY A 243 20.89 24.65 15.28
N ASP A 244 21.07 25.96 15.40
CA ASP A 244 20.58 26.94 14.41
C ASP A 244 21.17 26.69 13.01
N GLU A 245 22.42 26.23 12.92
CA GLU A 245 23.06 25.86 11.66
C GLU A 245 22.34 24.69 10.96
N ALA A 246 21.90 23.68 11.71
CA ALA A 246 21.18 22.54 11.17
C ALA A 246 19.77 22.90 10.70
N ILE A 247 19.09 23.81 11.42
CA ILE A 247 17.81 24.37 10.98
C ILE A 247 17.99 25.20 9.70
N ALA A 248 18.99 26.08 9.67
CA ALA A 248 19.28 26.90 8.49
C ALA A 248 19.65 26.05 7.27
N ASP A 249 20.40 24.96 7.45
CA ASP A 249 20.71 24.03 6.36
C ASP A 249 19.47 23.29 5.85
N LEU A 250 18.59 22.84 6.75
CA LEU A 250 17.31 22.24 6.38
C LEU A 250 16.43 23.21 5.59
N GLU A 251 16.28 24.45 6.08
CA GLU A 251 15.51 25.50 5.40
C GLU A 251 16.11 25.84 4.03
N ARG A 252 17.44 25.91 3.92
CA ARG A 252 18.12 26.12 2.64
C ARG A 252 17.81 24.99 1.65
N ARG A 253 18.01 23.73 2.04
CA ARG A 253 17.72 22.57 1.16
C ARG A 253 16.26 22.51 0.72
N LEU A 254 15.32 22.85 1.61
CA LEU A 254 13.89 22.81 1.31
C LEU A 254 13.41 24.04 0.51
N SER A 255 14.08 25.19 0.65
CA SER A 255 13.77 26.41 -0.11
C SER A 255 14.38 26.43 -1.52
N GLU A 256 15.44 25.65 -1.77
CA GLU A 256 16.03 25.43 -3.11
C GLU A 256 15.02 24.91 -4.15
N VAL A 257 13.92 24.31 -3.68
CA VAL A 257 12.76 23.88 -4.49
C VAL A 257 12.06 25.07 -5.18
N GLY A 258 12.32 26.31 -4.72
CA GLY A 258 11.78 27.55 -5.27
C GLY A 258 10.31 27.77 -4.94
N ASN A 259 9.81 29.00 -5.06
CA ASN A 259 8.43 29.34 -4.68
C ASN A 259 7.39 29.08 -5.78
N LYS A 260 7.83 28.92 -7.04
CA LYS A 260 6.93 28.76 -8.19
C LYS A 260 6.87 27.30 -8.61
N LEU A 261 5.65 26.78 -8.78
CA LEU A 261 5.44 25.47 -9.37
C LEU A 261 5.97 25.44 -10.81
N THR A 262 6.76 24.41 -11.11
CA THR A 262 7.19 24.10 -12.47
C THR A 262 5.99 23.71 -13.34
N ASN A 263 6.16 23.73 -14.67
CA ASN A 263 5.09 23.32 -15.58
C ASN A 263 4.70 21.85 -15.39
N VAL A 264 5.67 20.98 -15.10
CA VAL A 264 5.42 19.56 -14.79
C VAL A 264 4.59 19.45 -13.52
N GLU A 265 4.98 20.14 -12.45
CA GLU A 265 4.23 20.15 -11.18
C GLU A 265 2.78 20.62 -11.35
N LYS A 266 2.56 21.70 -12.11
CA LYS A 266 1.21 22.21 -12.38
C LYS A 266 0.36 21.18 -13.11
N ARG A 267 0.93 20.51 -14.12
CA ARG A 267 0.22 19.49 -14.91
C ARG A 267 -0.08 18.25 -14.07
N THR A 268 0.89 17.77 -13.28
CA THR A 268 0.71 16.66 -12.34
C THR A 268 -0.41 16.97 -11.34
N LEU A 269 -0.38 18.14 -10.69
CA LEU A 269 -1.41 18.56 -9.74
C LEU A 269 -2.77 18.76 -10.40
N ALA A 270 -2.82 19.28 -11.63
CA ALA A 270 -4.07 19.44 -12.36
C ALA A 270 -4.72 18.08 -12.67
N ILE A 271 -3.93 17.08 -13.11
CA ILE A 271 -4.43 15.73 -13.39
C ILE A 271 -4.90 15.06 -12.09
N ILE A 272 -4.08 15.08 -11.03
CA ILE A 272 -4.46 14.49 -9.74
C ILE A 272 -5.68 15.19 -9.15
N GLY A 273 -5.76 16.52 -9.23
CA GLY A 273 -6.92 17.29 -8.81
C GLY A 273 -8.17 16.91 -9.57
N ALA A 274 -8.09 16.76 -10.90
CA ALA A 274 -9.20 16.28 -11.72
C ALA A 274 -9.62 14.85 -11.34
N MET A 275 -8.67 13.95 -11.09
CA MET A 275 -8.95 12.60 -10.61
C MET A 275 -9.70 12.60 -9.28
N ILE A 276 -9.26 13.42 -8.32
CA ILE A 276 -9.94 13.55 -7.02
C ILE A 276 -11.37 14.05 -7.23
N VAL A 277 -11.59 15.07 -8.07
CA VAL A 277 -12.94 15.55 -8.39
C VAL A 277 -13.78 14.44 -9.01
N CYS A 278 -13.26 13.71 -9.99
CA CYS A 278 -13.97 12.59 -10.61
C CYS A 278 -14.28 11.47 -9.61
N TRP A 279 -13.35 11.11 -8.73
CA TRP A 279 -13.58 10.12 -7.67
C TRP A 279 -14.66 10.56 -6.67
N LEU A 280 -14.71 11.86 -6.33
CA LEU A 280 -15.79 12.42 -5.51
C LEU A 280 -17.13 12.31 -6.24
N LEU A 281 -17.18 12.73 -7.51
CA LEU A 281 -18.36 12.62 -8.37
C LEU A 281 -18.83 11.17 -8.55
N GLY A 282 -17.90 10.21 -8.52
CA GLY A 282 -18.18 8.77 -8.54
C GLY A 282 -19.08 8.27 -7.42
N THR A 283 -19.22 9.04 -6.34
CA THR A 283 -20.19 8.76 -5.27
C THR A 283 -21.64 8.85 -5.75
N TRP A 284 -21.92 9.75 -6.70
CA TRP A 284 -23.27 10.00 -7.22
C TRP A 284 -23.46 9.52 -8.66
N VAL A 285 -22.36 9.39 -9.41
CA VAL A 285 -22.36 9.04 -10.83
C VAL A 285 -21.52 7.78 -11.03
N PRO A 286 -22.14 6.59 -11.15
CA PRO A 286 -21.41 5.30 -11.24
C PRO A 286 -20.41 5.21 -12.40
N ALA A 287 -20.56 6.03 -13.44
CA ALA A 287 -19.62 6.10 -14.56
C ALA A 287 -18.20 6.52 -14.13
N PHE A 288 -18.05 7.28 -13.05
CA PHE A 288 -16.74 7.63 -12.47
C PHE A 288 -16.27 6.56 -11.47
N ASN A 289 -16.29 5.30 -11.91
CA ASN A 289 -15.73 4.20 -11.13
C ASN A 289 -14.26 4.49 -10.78
N VAL A 290 -13.85 4.07 -9.59
CA VAL A 290 -12.52 4.32 -9.02
C VAL A 290 -11.39 3.88 -9.96
N THR A 291 -11.55 2.72 -10.61
CA THR A 291 -10.60 2.15 -11.58
C THR A 291 -10.58 2.90 -12.90
N ILE A 292 -11.76 3.25 -13.43
CA ILE A 292 -11.87 4.00 -14.69
C ILE A 292 -11.18 5.37 -14.56
N VAL A 293 -11.45 6.10 -13.48
CA VAL A 293 -10.84 7.40 -13.22
C VAL A 293 -9.32 7.28 -13.07
N ALA A 294 -8.83 6.24 -12.40
CA ALA A 294 -7.39 6.00 -12.26
C ALA A 294 -6.72 5.75 -13.62
N ILE A 295 -7.30 4.89 -14.46
CA ILE A 295 -6.77 4.57 -15.79
C ILE A 295 -6.76 5.82 -16.68
N PHE A 296 -7.85 6.60 -16.72
CA PHE A 296 -7.88 7.84 -17.51
C PHE A 296 -6.88 8.87 -16.99
N GLY A 297 -6.71 8.97 -15.66
CA GLY A 297 -5.66 9.80 -15.06
C GLY A 297 -4.26 9.39 -15.50
N MET A 298 -3.96 8.09 -15.46
CA MET A 298 -2.72 7.53 -15.97
C MET A 298 -2.52 7.87 -17.46
N VAL A 299 -3.53 7.61 -18.31
CA VAL A 299 -3.47 7.93 -19.75
C VAL A 299 -3.21 9.42 -19.97
N ALA A 300 -3.87 10.31 -19.21
CA ALA A 300 -3.68 11.74 -19.31
C ALA A 300 -2.22 12.17 -19.03
N MET A 301 -1.50 11.47 -18.14
CA MET A 301 -0.10 11.75 -17.83
C MET A 301 0.86 11.42 -19.00
N PHE A 302 0.44 10.54 -19.92
CA PHE A 302 1.20 10.15 -21.11
C PHE A 302 0.78 10.88 -22.39
N LEU A 303 -0.24 11.74 -22.34
CA LEU A 303 -0.69 12.47 -23.53
C LEU A 303 0.43 13.37 -24.10
N PRO A 304 0.55 13.46 -25.43
CA PRO A 304 1.55 14.29 -26.06
C PRO A 304 1.39 15.76 -25.64
N GLY A 305 2.49 16.42 -25.30
CA GLY A 305 2.51 17.81 -24.82
C GLY A 305 2.30 17.98 -23.31
N ILE A 306 1.84 16.95 -22.59
CA ILE A 306 1.75 16.97 -21.11
C ILE A 306 3.13 16.77 -20.48
N GLY A 307 3.91 15.81 -20.97
CA GLY A 307 5.30 15.62 -20.57
C GLY A 307 5.50 15.36 -19.07
N VAL A 308 4.55 14.67 -18.44
CA VAL A 308 4.63 14.31 -17.01
C VAL A 308 5.30 12.94 -16.84
N LEU A 309 4.96 11.97 -17.69
CA LEU A 309 5.54 10.63 -17.68
C LEU A 309 6.05 10.20 -19.07
N GLU A 310 7.04 9.30 -19.06
CA GLU A 310 7.57 8.59 -20.22
C GLU A 310 7.42 7.09 -19.97
N TRP A 311 6.90 6.34 -20.95
CA TRP A 311 6.45 4.96 -20.72
C TRP A 311 7.60 4.02 -20.35
N LYS A 312 8.78 4.17 -20.96
CA LYS A 312 9.93 3.31 -20.68
C LYS A 312 10.43 3.52 -19.24
N ASP A 313 10.60 4.76 -18.78
CA ASP A 313 10.92 5.04 -17.37
C ASP A 313 9.83 4.53 -16.43
N THR A 314 8.57 4.84 -16.73
CA THR A 314 7.44 4.47 -15.86
C THR A 314 7.32 2.95 -15.72
N ALA A 315 7.39 2.21 -16.83
CA ALA A 315 7.32 0.76 -16.84
C ALA A 315 8.45 0.12 -16.04
N ASN A 316 9.65 0.71 -15.99
CA ASN A 316 10.75 0.19 -15.18
C ASN A 316 10.56 0.45 -13.67
N ARG A 317 9.74 1.43 -13.30
CA ARG A 317 9.52 1.85 -11.90
C ARG A 317 8.23 1.31 -11.29
N ILE A 318 7.27 0.88 -12.09
CA ILE A 318 6.09 0.17 -11.61
C ILE A 318 6.53 -1.09 -10.87
N ASN A 319 5.96 -1.32 -9.69
CA ASN A 319 6.19 -2.55 -8.94
C ASN A 319 5.34 -3.69 -9.51
N TRP A 320 5.86 -4.31 -10.58
CA TRP A 320 5.22 -5.45 -11.23
C TRP A 320 5.02 -6.65 -10.30
N ASP A 321 5.93 -6.86 -9.35
CA ASP A 321 5.81 -7.95 -8.37
C ASP A 321 4.50 -7.81 -7.57
N LEU A 322 4.22 -6.60 -7.07
CA LEU A 322 2.99 -6.32 -6.33
C LEU A 322 1.75 -6.29 -7.23
N SER A 323 1.83 -5.67 -8.41
CA SER A 323 0.70 -5.64 -9.36
C SER A 323 0.27 -7.05 -9.76
N PHE A 324 1.19 -7.92 -10.17
CA PHE A 324 0.87 -9.30 -10.54
C PHE A 324 0.40 -10.15 -9.37
N THR A 325 0.91 -9.88 -8.16
CA THR A 325 0.43 -10.54 -6.94
C THR A 325 -1.04 -10.21 -6.69
N ILE A 326 -1.47 -8.96 -6.88
CA ILE A 326 -2.88 -8.54 -6.72
C ILE A 326 -3.80 -9.28 -7.68
N GLY A 327 -3.44 -9.35 -8.97
CA GLY A 327 -4.22 -10.09 -9.96
C GLY A 327 -4.33 -11.57 -9.61
N SER A 328 -3.21 -12.18 -9.19
CA SER A 328 -3.18 -13.59 -8.80
C SER A 328 -3.98 -13.88 -7.53
N VAL A 329 -3.92 -13.00 -6.53
CA VAL A 329 -4.71 -13.13 -5.28
C VAL A 329 -6.21 -13.05 -5.57
N GLY A 330 -6.63 -12.20 -6.52
CA GLY A 330 -8.02 -12.18 -6.99
C GLY A 330 -8.49 -13.56 -7.46
N VAL A 331 -7.66 -14.27 -8.23
CA VAL A 331 -7.95 -15.65 -8.67
C VAL A 331 -8.00 -16.63 -7.49
N LEU A 332 -7.06 -16.55 -6.55
CA LEU A 332 -7.02 -17.45 -5.40
C LEU A 332 -8.28 -17.29 -4.52
N ILE A 333 -8.72 -16.05 -4.31
CA ILE A 333 -9.91 -15.75 -3.51
C ILE A 333 -11.18 -16.14 -4.27
N GLY A 334 -11.27 -15.81 -5.56
CA GLY A 334 -12.42 -16.21 -6.37
C GLY A 334 -12.58 -17.72 -6.48
N ALA A 335 -11.48 -18.50 -6.47
CA ALA A 335 -11.52 -19.96 -6.34
C ALA A 335 -12.14 -20.42 -5.01
N MET A 336 -11.75 -19.78 -3.89
CA MET A 336 -12.31 -20.08 -2.58
C MET A 336 -13.79 -19.69 -2.49
N SER A 337 -14.20 -18.65 -3.21
CA SER A 337 -15.58 -18.20 -3.30
C SER A 337 -16.44 -19.17 -4.08
N SER A 338 -16.02 -19.51 -5.30
CA SER A 338 -16.77 -20.38 -6.22
C SER A 338 -16.93 -21.80 -5.68
N THR A 339 -16.01 -22.25 -4.83
CA THR A 339 -16.08 -23.56 -4.16
C THR A 339 -16.91 -23.55 -2.88
N GLY A 340 -17.35 -22.38 -2.40
CA GLY A 340 -18.12 -22.24 -1.16
C GLY A 340 -17.31 -22.44 0.13
N VAL A 341 -15.98 -22.63 0.04
CA VAL A 341 -15.15 -22.89 1.22
C VAL A 341 -15.09 -21.69 2.16
N MET A 342 -15.17 -20.47 1.65
CA MET A 342 -15.23 -19.27 2.49
C MET A 342 -16.47 -19.26 3.39
N THR A 343 -17.64 -19.57 2.83
CA THR A 343 -18.89 -19.68 3.58
C THR A 343 -18.80 -20.77 4.64
N TRP A 344 -18.22 -21.92 4.29
CA TRP A 344 -17.99 -23.02 5.22
C TRP A 344 -17.06 -22.64 6.38
N ILE A 345 -15.97 -21.93 6.13
CA ILE A 345 -15.07 -21.43 7.18
C ILE A 345 -15.84 -20.50 8.13
N VAL A 346 -16.60 -19.55 7.57
CA VAL A 346 -17.40 -18.60 8.35
C VAL A 346 -18.45 -19.30 9.18
N SER A 347 -19.21 -20.24 8.60
CA SER A 347 -20.25 -20.97 9.35
C SER A 347 -19.65 -21.87 10.44
N THR A 348 -18.48 -22.46 10.18
CA THR A 348 -17.84 -23.37 11.13
C THR A 348 -17.19 -22.61 12.28
N LEU A 349 -16.42 -21.55 11.99
CA LEU A 349 -15.65 -20.81 13.01
C LEU A 349 -16.47 -19.75 13.73
N LEU A 350 -17.45 -19.12 13.06
CA LEU A 350 -18.17 -17.95 13.57
C LEU A 350 -19.64 -18.25 13.93
N SER A 351 -20.11 -19.50 13.83
CA SER A 351 -21.47 -19.89 14.26
C SER A 351 -21.79 -19.51 15.70
N GLY A 352 -20.79 -19.50 16.60
CA GLY A 352 -20.95 -19.08 17.99
C GLY A 352 -20.99 -17.56 18.23
N ILE A 353 -20.63 -16.75 17.22
CA ILE A 353 -20.49 -15.29 17.37
C ILE A 353 -21.77 -14.54 16.97
N GLY A 354 -22.64 -15.13 16.15
CA GLY A 354 -23.88 -14.51 15.67
C GLY A 354 -24.87 -14.09 16.77
N GLY A 355 -24.69 -14.54 18.02
CA GLY A 355 -25.46 -14.15 19.19
C GLY A 355 -24.72 -13.29 20.23
N MET A 356 -23.46 -12.91 19.98
CA MET A 356 -22.67 -12.09 20.90
C MET A 356 -22.88 -10.60 20.60
N ASN A 357 -23.42 -9.84 21.55
CA ASN A 357 -23.49 -8.38 21.43
C ASN A 357 -22.06 -7.79 21.40
N LEU A 358 -21.81 -6.87 20.46
CA LEU A 358 -20.53 -6.16 20.27
C LEU A 358 -20.14 -5.25 21.45
N ILE A 359 -21.03 -5.10 22.44
CA ILE A 359 -20.80 -4.35 23.67
C ILE A 359 -21.23 -5.26 24.82
N MET A 360 -20.25 -5.82 25.51
CA MET A 360 -20.39 -6.29 26.88
C MET A 360 -19.39 -5.55 27.75
#